data_AF-A0A960Z8V1-F1
#
_entry.id   AF-A0A960Z8V1-F1
#
_cell.length_a   1.000
_cell.length_b   1.000
_cell.length_c   1.000
_cell.angle_alpha   90.00
_cell.angle_beta   90.00
_cell.angle_gamma   90.00
#
_symmetry.space_group_name_H-M   'P 1'
#
loop_
_entity.id
_entity.type
_entity.pdbx_description
1 polymer ?
#
loop_
_entity_poly.entity_id
_entity_poly.type
_entity_poly.pdbx_seq_one_letter_code
_entity_poly.pdbx_strand_id
1 'polypeptide(L)'
;MIFALSEKCKKKEFFPKIFPKNTLQTYSFLFTFPIMPIVEERVDRLEEALAEFTRTVNASLLKNSQNIANLSRSMDIHILEMRENGIKMQSQMDKMQSQIDRAQSQIDRAQSQIDKSQERIDKMDDEILEIREETKQLKLESKRNNQKMAEISRQYGRLVEDFVIPSVPNVLEEQLGLEIISITGRVKRKHPVTGKTQEFDTIVETMDRVFLNSTKNNLTSQDINDLIEDFKVFREYFPELQHKKVCGIVSTFNPHESQLKFANKRGIIVMGLGEYLMELKNPEGFQIQDY
;
A
#
# COMPACT_ATOMS: atom_id res chain seq x y z
N MET A 1 -74.24 -39.06 -15.60
CA MET A 1 -73.69 -39.65 -14.36
C MET A 1 -74.26 -38.84 -13.21
N ILE A 2 -75.38 -39.18 -12.55
CA ILE A 2 -75.79 -40.46 -11.89
C ILE A 2 -74.64 -40.93 -10.97
N PHE A 3 -74.75 -40.97 -9.63
CA PHE A 3 -75.70 -41.63 -8.72
C PHE A 3 -75.81 -40.78 -7.41
N ALA A 4 -76.93 -40.49 -6.75
CA ALA A 4 -78.10 -41.27 -6.34
C ALA A 4 -77.78 -42.45 -5.40
N LEU A 5 -77.99 -42.28 -4.08
CA LEU A 5 -78.49 -43.37 -3.24
C LEU A 5 -79.58 -42.82 -2.31
N SER A 6 -80.79 -43.20 -2.70
CA SER A 6 -82.05 -43.10 -1.99
C SER A 6 -82.17 -44.32 -1.08
N GLU A 7 -82.70 -44.14 0.12
CA GLU A 7 -83.61 -45.15 0.69
C GLU A 7 -84.81 -44.47 1.34
N LYS A 8 -85.98 -44.74 0.76
CA LYS A 8 -87.31 -44.45 1.26
C LYS A 8 -87.78 -45.64 2.08
N CYS A 9 -88.38 -45.41 3.25
CA CYS A 9 -89.62 -46.12 3.61
C CYS A 9 -90.48 -45.39 4.66
N LYS A 10 -91.51 -44.71 4.11
CA LYS A 10 -92.95 -44.83 4.42
C LYS A 10 -93.54 -44.44 5.78
N LYS A 11 -94.69 -43.75 5.62
CA LYS A 11 -95.87 -43.55 6.50
C LYS A 11 -95.69 -42.41 7.52
N LYS A 12 -96.60 -41.44 7.66
CA LYS A 12 -98.02 -41.32 7.30
C LYS A 12 -98.38 -39.83 7.29
N GLU A 13 -99.28 -39.44 6.38
CA GLU A 13 -99.99 -38.16 6.34
C GLU A 13 -100.71 -37.86 7.66
N PHE A 14 -100.84 -36.57 8.01
CA PHE A 14 -102.12 -35.92 8.34
C PHE A 14 -101.89 -34.41 8.61
N PHE A 15 -102.26 -33.57 7.65
CA PHE A 15 -102.74 -32.20 7.88
C PHE A 15 -104.27 -32.30 8.05
N PRO A 16 -104.97 -31.40 8.78
CA PRO A 16 -105.23 -30.08 8.19
C PRO A 16 -105.38 -28.88 9.15
N LYS A 17 -105.17 -27.69 8.57
CA LYS A 17 -105.76 -26.40 8.95
C LYS A 17 -107.30 -26.46 8.82
N ILE A 18 -108.03 -25.68 9.64
CA ILE A 18 -109.04 -24.66 9.25
C ILE A 18 -109.93 -24.30 10.48
N PHE A 19 -109.88 -23.02 10.88
CA PHE A 19 -110.95 -22.03 11.21
C PHE A 19 -112.40 -22.52 11.50
N PRO A 20 -113.29 -21.76 12.22
CA PRO A 20 -113.59 -20.35 11.91
C PRO A 20 -114.10 -19.41 13.04
N LYS A 21 -114.34 -18.15 12.62
CA LYS A 21 -115.11 -17.07 13.29
C LYS A 21 -116.44 -17.57 13.87
N ASN A 22 -116.90 -16.96 14.96
CA ASN A 22 -118.33 -16.81 15.24
C ASN A 22 -118.63 -15.52 16.01
N THR A 23 -119.48 -14.69 15.42
CA THR A 23 -120.47 -13.85 16.09
C THR A 23 -121.60 -14.76 16.60
N LEU A 24 -122.16 -14.52 17.80
CA LEU A 24 -123.62 -14.32 18.02
C LEU A 24 -124.01 -14.27 19.51
N GLN A 25 -125.05 -13.48 19.70
CA GLN A 25 -125.81 -13.07 20.89
C GLN A 25 -126.40 -14.19 21.77
N THR A 26 -126.53 -13.81 23.06
CA THR A 26 -127.60 -14.08 24.04
C THR A 26 -127.98 -15.54 24.35
N TYR A 27 -127.98 -15.91 25.64
CA TYR A 27 -129.19 -15.92 26.48
C TYR A 27 -128.80 -16.18 27.96
N SER A 28 -129.40 -15.40 28.85
CA SER A 28 -129.34 -15.53 30.31
C SER A 28 -130.23 -16.69 30.78
N PHE A 29 -129.77 -17.49 31.74
CA PHE A 29 -130.62 -17.93 32.86
C PHE A 29 -129.77 -18.41 34.06
N LEU A 30 -130.25 -18.03 35.24
CA LEU A 30 -129.64 -18.15 36.57
C LEU A 30 -129.37 -19.60 37.03
N PHE A 31 -128.24 -19.82 37.71
CA PHE A 31 -128.15 -20.64 38.93
C PHE A 31 -126.86 -20.28 39.72
N THR A 32 -127.04 -19.83 40.95
CA THR A 32 -126.01 -19.39 41.89
C THR A 32 -125.60 -20.56 42.80
N PHE A 33 -124.31 -20.92 42.90
CA PHE A 33 -123.70 -21.57 44.07
C PHE A 33 -122.17 -21.25 44.11
N PRO A 34 -121.55 -21.05 45.30
CA PRO A 34 -120.30 -20.30 45.46
C PRO A 34 -119.02 -21.17 45.35
N ILE A 35 -117.96 -20.56 44.82
CA ILE A 35 -116.60 -21.09 44.71
C ILE A 35 -115.87 -20.98 46.07
N MET A 36 -115.01 -21.95 46.38
CA MET A 36 -114.28 -22.09 47.66
C MET A 36 -112.99 -21.21 47.69
N PRO A 37 -112.75 -20.40 48.74
CA PRO A 37 -111.70 -19.36 48.79
C PRO A 37 -110.24 -19.86 48.77
N ILE A 38 -109.98 -21.13 49.08
CA ILE A 38 -108.61 -21.70 49.13
C ILE A 38 -107.97 -21.83 47.75
N VAL A 39 -108.78 -22.00 46.69
CA VAL A 39 -108.27 -22.18 45.33
C VAL A 39 -107.84 -20.84 44.73
N GLU A 40 -108.60 -19.77 44.98
CA GLU A 40 -108.26 -18.41 44.54
C GLU A 40 -106.92 -17.95 45.15
N GLU A 41 -106.69 -18.15 46.46
CA GLU A 41 -105.46 -17.72 47.13
C GLU A 41 -104.17 -18.44 46.64
N ARG A 42 -104.29 -19.68 46.14
CA ARG A 42 -103.15 -20.40 45.54
C ARG A 42 -102.87 -19.94 44.12
N VAL A 43 -103.91 -19.59 43.37
CA VAL A 43 -103.79 -19.03 42.02
C VAL A 43 -103.19 -17.63 42.09
N ASP A 44 -103.63 -16.79 43.02
CA ASP A 44 -103.08 -15.44 43.24
C ASP A 44 -101.57 -15.46 43.56
N ARG A 45 -101.13 -16.36 44.45
CA ARG A 45 -99.69 -16.54 44.75
C ARG A 45 -98.88 -17.04 43.55
N LEU A 46 -99.48 -17.87 42.71
CA LEU A 46 -98.86 -18.37 41.47
C LEU A 46 -98.74 -17.26 40.44
N GLU A 47 -99.77 -16.42 40.28
CA GLU A 47 -99.77 -15.25 39.41
C GLU A 47 -98.74 -14.22 39.87
N GLU A 48 -98.61 -14.01 41.19
CA GLU A 48 -97.61 -13.10 41.76
C GLU A 48 -96.17 -13.62 41.57
N ALA A 49 -95.91 -14.91 41.85
CA ALA A 49 -94.62 -15.54 41.59
C ALA A 49 -94.26 -15.54 40.09
N LEU A 50 -95.24 -15.74 39.21
CA LEU A 50 -95.04 -15.69 37.76
C LEU A 50 -94.78 -14.25 37.29
N ALA A 51 -95.45 -13.25 37.89
CA ALA A 51 -95.19 -11.84 37.61
C ALA A 51 -93.79 -11.43 38.07
N GLU A 52 -93.35 -11.87 39.25
CA GLU A 52 -92.01 -11.60 39.78
C GLU A 52 -90.91 -12.30 38.96
N PHE A 53 -91.13 -13.57 38.57
CA PHE A 53 -90.26 -14.29 37.65
C PHE A 53 -90.16 -13.57 36.31
N THR A 54 -91.29 -13.15 35.73
CA THR A 54 -91.33 -12.42 34.45
C THR A 54 -90.61 -11.08 34.55
N ARG A 55 -90.76 -10.34 35.65
CA ARG A 55 -90.02 -9.08 35.89
C ARG A 55 -88.51 -9.33 36.00
N THR A 56 -88.10 -10.33 36.77
CA THR A 56 -86.68 -10.68 36.97
C THR A 56 -86.04 -11.15 35.66
N VAL A 57 -86.71 -12.02 34.91
CA VAL A 57 -86.25 -12.50 33.61
C VAL A 57 -86.18 -11.36 32.61
N ASN A 58 -87.19 -10.50 32.52
CA ASN A 58 -87.16 -9.34 31.61
C ASN A 58 -86.06 -8.34 31.98
N ALA A 59 -85.84 -8.06 33.27
CA ALA A 59 -84.74 -7.22 33.71
C ALA A 59 -83.37 -7.82 33.36
N SER A 60 -83.21 -9.14 33.53
CA SER A 60 -82.01 -9.88 33.15
C SER A 60 -81.79 -9.87 31.63
N LEU A 61 -82.85 -10.09 30.84
CA LEU A 61 -82.83 -10.04 29.38
C LEU A 61 -82.46 -8.64 28.87
N LEU A 62 -83.02 -7.58 29.47
CA LEU A 62 -82.66 -6.20 29.15
C LEU A 62 -81.19 -5.91 29.47
N LYS A 63 -80.70 -6.33 30.63
CA LYS A 63 -79.29 -6.19 31.02
C LYS A 63 -78.36 -6.97 30.06
N ASN A 64 -78.73 -8.18 29.69
CA ASN A 64 -77.97 -8.98 28.72
C ASN A 64 -77.98 -8.34 27.33
N SER A 65 -79.12 -7.81 26.88
CA SER A 65 -79.21 -7.09 25.61
C SER A 65 -78.30 -5.85 25.60
N GLN A 66 -78.24 -5.12 26.71
CA GLN A 66 -77.33 -3.97 26.86
C GLN A 66 -75.86 -4.40 26.86
N ASN A 67 -75.53 -5.48 27.55
CA ASN A 67 -74.17 -6.04 27.55
C ASN A 67 -73.74 -6.48 26.14
N ILE A 68 -74.62 -7.15 25.39
CA ILE A 68 -74.36 -7.55 24.00
C ILE A 68 -74.14 -6.31 23.12
N ALA A 69 -74.97 -5.26 23.28
CA ALA A 69 -74.81 -4.02 22.53
C ALA A 69 -73.50 -3.27 22.86
N ASN A 70 -73.07 -3.28 24.14
CA ASN A 70 -71.80 -2.72 24.56
C ASN A 70 -70.61 -3.53 24.02
N LEU A 71 -70.69 -4.85 24.07
CA LEU A 71 -69.67 -5.75 23.56
C LEU A 71 -69.52 -5.59 22.03
N SER A 72 -70.62 -5.53 21.30
CA SER A 72 -70.62 -5.29 19.85
C SER A 72 -69.91 -3.98 19.50
N ARG A 73 -70.22 -2.89 20.22
CA ARG A 73 -69.53 -1.60 20.03
C ARG A 73 -68.04 -1.69 20.33
N SER A 74 -67.65 -2.40 21.40
CA SER A 74 -66.23 -2.61 21.72
C SER A 74 -65.52 -3.43 20.64
N MET A 75 -66.17 -4.44 20.08
CA MET A 75 -65.63 -5.26 18.99
C MET A 75 -65.45 -4.45 17.71
N ASP A 76 -66.40 -3.59 17.36
CA ASP A 76 -66.29 -2.72 16.18
C ASP A 76 -65.09 -1.77 16.29
N ILE A 77 -64.89 -1.16 17.47
CA ILE A 77 -63.72 -0.31 17.74
C ILE A 77 -62.43 -1.12 17.59
N HIS A 78 -62.36 -2.31 18.20
CA HIS A 78 -61.16 -3.14 18.13
C HIS A 78 -60.84 -3.62 16.70
N ILE A 79 -61.87 -3.95 15.90
CA ILE A 79 -61.69 -4.31 14.49
C ILE A 79 -61.11 -3.13 13.70
N LEU A 80 -61.55 -1.90 13.96
CA LEU A 80 -61.02 -0.71 13.32
C LEU A 80 -59.55 -0.46 13.71
N GLU A 81 -59.22 -0.57 15.00
CA GLU A 81 -57.85 -0.46 15.49
C GLU A 81 -56.92 -1.52 14.87
N MET A 82 -57.39 -2.78 14.81
CA MET A 82 -56.63 -3.86 14.18
C MET A 82 -56.39 -3.61 12.69
N ARG A 83 -57.39 -3.08 11.96
CA ARG A 83 -57.23 -2.69 10.55
C ARG A 83 -56.22 -1.55 10.39
N GLU A 84 -56.30 -0.52 11.21
CA GLU A 84 -55.37 0.61 11.16
C GLU A 84 -53.93 0.16 11.45
N ASN A 85 -53.74 -0.68 12.47
CA ASN A 85 -52.45 -1.24 12.81
C ASN A 85 -51.92 -2.15 11.69
N GLY A 86 -52.77 -2.94 11.04
CA GLY A 86 -52.42 -3.73 9.87
C GLY A 86 -51.90 -2.88 8.71
N ILE A 87 -52.56 -1.76 8.42
CA ILE A 87 -52.12 -0.81 7.39
C ILE A 87 -50.77 -0.17 7.76
N LYS A 88 -50.61 0.28 9.01
CA LYS A 88 -49.35 0.85 9.50
C LYS A 88 -48.20 -0.17 9.40
N MET A 89 -48.45 -1.41 9.78
CA MET A 89 -47.46 -2.48 9.71
C MET A 89 -47.08 -2.80 8.26
N GLN A 90 -48.04 -2.86 7.34
CA GLN A 90 -47.75 -3.03 5.92
C GLN A 90 -46.87 -1.89 5.37
N SER A 91 -47.20 -0.64 5.69
CA SER A 91 -46.39 0.51 5.27
C SER A 91 -44.96 0.47 5.84
N GLN A 92 -44.79 0.00 7.08
CA GLN A 92 -43.46 -0.21 7.67
C GLN A 92 -42.69 -1.32 6.97
N MET A 93 -43.35 -2.44 6.65
CA MET A 93 -42.75 -3.56 5.90
C MET A 93 -42.30 -3.12 4.51
N ASP A 94 -43.12 -2.35 3.78
CA ASP A 94 -42.76 -1.85 2.45
C ASP A 94 -41.55 -0.89 2.51
N LYS A 95 -41.49 -0.03 3.53
CA LYS A 95 -40.32 0.84 3.78
C LYS A 95 -39.07 0.04 4.09
N MET A 96 -39.19 -1.01 4.92
CA MET A 96 -38.08 -1.88 5.28
C MET A 96 -37.57 -2.66 4.06
N GLN A 97 -38.47 -3.19 3.23
CA GLN A 97 -38.11 -3.87 2.00
C GLN A 97 -37.36 -2.92 1.04
N SER A 98 -37.85 -1.69 0.86
CA SER A 98 -37.17 -0.69 0.03
C SER A 98 -35.78 -0.33 0.57
N GLN A 99 -35.59 -0.30 1.89
CA GLN A 99 -34.27 -0.09 2.50
C GLN A 99 -33.33 -1.27 2.26
N ILE A 100 -33.83 -2.51 2.37
CA ILE A 100 -33.06 -3.73 2.08
C ILE A 100 -32.62 -3.74 0.62
N ASP A 101 -33.51 -3.45 -0.33
CA ASP A 101 -33.19 -3.44 -1.76
C ASP A 101 -32.11 -2.39 -2.09
N ARG A 102 -32.19 -1.22 -1.45
CA ARG A 102 -31.17 -0.17 -1.59
C ARG A 102 -29.83 -0.59 -0.98
N ALA A 103 -29.84 -1.21 0.19
CA ALA A 103 -28.63 -1.70 0.84
C ALA A 103 -27.96 -2.79 -0.01
N GLN A 104 -28.74 -3.73 -0.55
CA GLN A 104 -28.24 -4.78 -1.44
C GLN A 104 -27.61 -4.16 -2.70
N SER A 105 -28.28 -3.19 -3.32
CA SER A 105 -27.75 -2.48 -4.48
C SER A 105 -26.43 -1.74 -4.19
N GLN A 106 -26.26 -1.23 -2.96
CA GLN A 106 -25.00 -0.61 -2.54
C GLN A 106 -23.89 -1.64 -2.32
N ILE A 107 -24.21 -2.79 -1.71
CA ILE A 107 -23.27 -3.89 -1.53
C ILE A 107 -22.77 -4.41 -2.88
N ASP A 108 -23.67 -4.63 -3.85
CA ASP A 108 -23.29 -5.13 -5.17
C ASP A 108 -22.35 -4.15 -5.91
N ARG A 109 -22.61 -2.85 -5.78
CA ARG A 109 -21.73 -1.81 -6.33
C ARG A 109 -20.37 -1.77 -5.64
N ALA A 110 -20.36 -1.89 -4.31
CA ALA A 110 -19.12 -1.91 -3.54
C ALA A 110 -18.28 -3.15 -3.90
N GLN A 111 -18.91 -4.32 -4.03
CA GLN A 111 -18.23 -5.55 -4.46
C GLN A 111 -17.62 -5.39 -5.84
N SER A 112 -18.37 -4.86 -6.82
CA SER A 112 -17.84 -4.62 -8.17
C SER A 112 -16.65 -3.64 -8.17
N GLN A 113 -16.64 -2.65 -7.27
CA GLN A 113 -15.50 -1.74 -7.11
C GLN A 113 -14.29 -2.43 -6.48
N ILE A 114 -14.51 -3.32 -5.50
CA ILE A 114 -13.45 -4.13 -4.89
C ILE A 114 -12.83 -5.04 -5.94
N ASP A 115 -13.63 -5.75 -6.75
CA ASP A 115 -13.13 -6.67 -7.76
C ASP A 115 -12.25 -5.94 -8.80
N LYS A 116 -12.71 -4.76 -9.27
CA LYS A 116 -11.92 -3.91 -10.19
C LYS A 116 -10.65 -3.37 -9.53
N SER A 117 -10.67 -3.10 -8.24
CA SER A 117 -9.50 -2.63 -7.51
C SER A 117 -8.49 -3.75 -7.32
N GLN A 118 -8.95 -4.96 -7.06
CA GLN A 118 -8.11 -6.15 -6.97
C GLN A 118 -7.40 -6.42 -8.30
N GLU A 119 -8.13 -6.40 -9.43
CA GLU A 119 -7.53 -6.59 -10.76
C GLU A 119 -6.44 -5.54 -11.06
N ARG A 120 -6.62 -4.30 -10.57
CA ARG A 120 -5.59 -3.25 -10.70
C ARG A 120 -4.38 -3.52 -9.83
N ILE A 121 -4.58 -3.99 -8.60
CA ILE A 121 -3.49 -4.35 -7.69
C ILE A 121 -2.68 -5.50 -8.28
N ASP A 122 -3.34 -6.54 -8.80
CA ASP A 122 -2.66 -7.70 -9.39
C ASP A 122 -1.77 -7.28 -10.58
N LYS A 123 -2.27 -6.39 -11.46
CA LYS A 123 -1.46 -5.84 -12.56
C LYS A 123 -0.28 -5.00 -12.07
N MET A 124 -0.48 -4.21 -11.02
CA MET A 124 0.61 -3.43 -10.43
C MET A 124 1.67 -4.33 -9.79
N ASP A 125 1.28 -5.44 -9.18
CA ASP A 125 2.22 -6.40 -8.62
C ASP A 125 3.08 -7.07 -9.70
N ASP A 126 2.48 -7.42 -10.84
CA ASP A 126 3.20 -7.93 -12.01
C ASP A 126 4.20 -6.91 -12.57
N GLU A 127 3.79 -5.65 -12.74
CA GLU A 127 4.67 -4.55 -13.17
C GLU A 127 5.83 -4.33 -12.18
N ILE A 128 5.56 -4.39 -10.87
CA ILE A 128 6.58 -4.25 -9.84
C ILE A 128 7.60 -5.39 -9.89
N LEU A 129 7.16 -6.62 -10.19
CA LEU A 129 8.06 -7.77 -10.34
C LEU A 129 8.98 -7.60 -11.56
N GLU A 130 8.44 -7.15 -12.69
CA GLU A 130 9.23 -6.86 -13.90
C GLU A 130 10.27 -5.76 -13.63
N ILE A 131 9.84 -4.63 -13.06
CA ILE A 131 10.74 -3.53 -12.68
C ILE A 131 11.84 -3.99 -11.72
N ARG A 132 11.52 -4.88 -10.76
CA ARG A 132 12.51 -5.42 -9.83
C ARG A 132 13.57 -6.25 -10.54
N GLU A 133 13.19 -7.08 -11.50
CA GLU A 133 14.16 -7.87 -12.28
C GLU A 133 15.01 -6.99 -13.20
N GLU A 134 14.42 -6.04 -13.91
CA GLU A 134 15.16 -5.06 -14.70
C GLU A 134 16.16 -4.28 -13.84
N THR A 135 15.73 -3.82 -12.66
CA THR A 135 16.59 -3.09 -11.72
C THR A 135 17.78 -3.94 -11.24
N LYS A 136 17.58 -5.24 -11.01
CA LYS A 136 18.67 -6.16 -10.66
C LYS A 136 19.66 -6.30 -11.81
N GLN A 137 19.17 -6.46 -13.03
CA GLN A 137 20.03 -6.57 -14.22
C GLN A 137 20.85 -5.30 -14.44
N LEU A 138 20.22 -4.13 -14.36
CA LEU A 138 20.89 -2.83 -14.46
C LEU A 138 21.97 -2.64 -13.40
N LYS A 139 21.72 -3.06 -12.15
CA LYS A 139 22.73 -3.02 -11.07
C LYS A 139 23.94 -3.91 -11.37
N LEU A 140 23.71 -5.12 -11.90
CA LEU A 140 24.78 -6.03 -12.28
C LEU A 140 25.59 -5.49 -13.46
N GLU A 141 24.92 -4.92 -14.46
CA GLU A 141 25.57 -4.29 -15.61
C GLU A 141 26.38 -3.06 -15.20
N SER A 142 25.81 -2.18 -14.38
CA SER A 142 26.52 -1.02 -13.82
C SER A 142 27.78 -1.45 -13.05
N LYS A 143 27.69 -2.50 -12.23
CA LYS A 143 28.87 -3.05 -11.53
C LYS A 143 29.94 -3.55 -12.51
N ARG A 144 29.55 -4.28 -13.57
CA ARG A 144 30.48 -4.74 -14.60
C ARG A 144 31.11 -3.58 -15.37
N ASN A 145 30.33 -2.56 -15.71
CA ASN A 145 30.82 -1.38 -16.41
C ASN A 145 31.79 -0.58 -15.53
N ASN A 146 31.51 -0.43 -14.24
CA ASN A 146 32.43 0.21 -13.30
C ASN A 146 33.75 -0.57 -13.18
N GLN A 147 33.70 -1.92 -13.16
CA GLN A 147 34.90 -2.75 -13.15
C GLN A 147 35.73 -2.59 -14.43
N LYS A 148 35.08 -2.63 -15.61
CA LYS A 148 35.73 -2.38 -16.90
C LYS A 148 36.34 -0.98 -16.96
N MET A 149 35.62 0.03 -16.51
CA MET A 149 36.11 1.41 -16.49
C MET A 149 37.32 1.56 -15.56
N ALA A 150 37.31 0.91 -14.39
CA ALA A 150 38.45 0.88 -13.50
C ALA A 150 39.66 0.15 -14.12
N GLU A 151 39.43 -0.91 -14.90
CA GLU A 151 40.49 -1.60 -15.63
C GLU A 151 41.08 -0.73 -16.75
N ILE A 152 40.23 -0.08 -17.54
CA ILE A 152 40.63 0.85 -18.59
C ILE A 152 41.45 2.00 -17.98
N SER A 153 41.01 2.56 -16.86
CA SER A 153 41.75 3.62 -16.16
C SER A 153 43.16 3.18 -15.74
N ARG A 154 43.30 1.95 -15.23
CA ARG A 154 44.62 1.36 -14.90
C ARG A 154 45.47 1.11 -16.15
N GLN A 155 44.88 0.63 -17.24
CA GLN A 155 45.57 0.42 -18.51
C GLN A 155 46.06 1.76 -19.08
N TYR A 156 45.23 2.79 -19.01
CA TYR A 156 45.57 4.13 -19.47
C TYR A 156 46.74 4.72 -18.68
N GLY A 157 46.76 4.59 -17.34
CA GLY A 157 47.91 4.99 -16.53
C GLY A 157 49.20 4.29 -16.94
N ARG A 158 49.15 2.96 -17.16
CA ARG A 158 50.31 2.20 -17.66
C ARG A 158 50.77 2.64 -19.04
N LEU A 159 49.85 2.98 -19.94
CA LEU A 159 50.20 3.51 -21.25
C LEU A 159 50.98 4.82 -21.10
N VAL A 160 50.52 5.77 -20.26
CA VAL A 160 51.28 7.01 -20.03
C VAL A 160 52.68 6.71 -19.49
N GLU A 161 52.79 5.81 -18.50
CA GLU A 161 54.10 5.36 -17.98
C GLU A 161 54.99 4.74 -19.08
N ASP A 162 54.42 3.97 -20.01
CA ASP A 162 55.15 3.34 -21.12
C ASP A 162 55.73 4.37 -22.10
N PHE A 163 55.17 5.58 -22.18
CA PHE A 163 55.79 6.71 -22.89
C PHE A 163 56.82 7.43 -22.03
N VAL A 164 56.57 7.56 -20.73
CA VAL A 164 57.41 8.35 -19.82
C VAL A 164 58.73 7.66 -19.51
N ILE A 165 58.69 6.41 -19.03
CA ILE A 165 59.89 5.67 -18.60
C ILE A 165 61.02 5.68 -19.65
N PRO A 166 60.78 5.39 -20.94
CA PRO A 166 61.84 5.42 -21.95
C PRO A 166 62.31 6.83 -22.32
N SER A 167 61.50 7.86 -22.04
CA SER A 167 61.83 9.26 -22.36
C SER A 167 62.63 9.96 -21.26
N VAL A 168 62.51 9.52 -20.02
CA VAL A 168 63.24 10.08 -18.87
C VAL A 168 64.75 10.16 -19.10
N PRO A 169 65.47 9.12 -19.57
CA PRO A 169 66.90 9.22 -19.78
C PRO A 169 67.25 10.26 -20.84
N ASN A 170 66.53 10.29 -21.97
CA ASN A 170 66.76 11.27 -23.03
C ASN A 170 66.60 12.72 -22.52
N VAL A 171 65.59 12.99 -21.69
CA VAL A 171 65.39 14.33 -21.12
C VAL A 171 66.49 14.70 -20.14
N LEU A 172 66.88 13.79 -19.25
CA LEU A 172 67.90 14.09 -18.23
C LEU A 172 69.31 14.17 -18.83
N GLU A 173 69.67 13.30 -19.77
CA GLU A 173 71.00 13.26 -20.40
C GLU A 173 71.13 14.31 -21.51
N GLU A 174 70.22 14.33 -22.49
CA GLU A 174 70.39 15.18 -23.69
C GLU A 174 69.98 16.64 -23.44
N GLN A 175 68.90 16.87 -22.69
CA GLN A 175 68.34 18.22 -22.50
C GLN A 175 68.86 18.90 -21.23
N LEU A 176 69.25 18.12 -20.21
CA LEU A 176 69.75 18.65 -18.94
C LEU A 176 71.23 18.32 -18.67
N GLY A 177 71.87 17.48 -19.48
CA GLY A 177 73.30 17.19 -19.37
C GLY A 177 73.70 16.40 -18.11
N LEU A 178 72.79 15.61 -17.55
CA LEU A 178 73.02 14.83 -16.33
C LEU A 178 73.46 13.41 -16.66
N GLU A 179 74.48 12.90 -15.99
CA GLU A 179 74.93 11.51 -16.12
C GLU A 179 74.08 10.58 -15.24
N ILE A 180 73.38 9.63 -15.86
CA ILE A 180 72.53 8.65 -15.15
C ILE A 180 73.33 7.42 -14.78
N ILE A 181 73.27 7.03 -13.51
CA ILE A 181 73.83 5.78 -12.99
C ILE A 181 72.83 4.64 -13.15
N SER A 182 71.57 4.89 -12.78
CA SER A 182 70.53 3.88 -12.87
C SER A 182 69.16 4.50 -13.09
N ILE A 183 68.29 3.79 -13.80
CA ILE A 183 66.87 4.11 -13.94
C ILE A 183 66.05 2.86 -13.64
N THR A 184 65.05 3.00 -12.79
CA THR A 184 64.13 1.91 -12.49
C THR A 184 62.68 2.43 -12.52
N GLY A 185 61.87 1.86 -13.41
CA GLY A 185 60.43 2.12 -13.47
C GLY A 185 59.63 1.13 -12.61
N ARG A 186 58.42 1.54 -12.18
CA ARG A 186 57.42 0.72 -11.47
C ARG A 186 57.99 0.04 -10.22
N VAL A 187 58.69 0.82 -9.40
CA VAL A 187 59.44 0.32 -8.25
C VAL A 187 58.48 0.03 -7.10
N LYS A 188 58.32 -1.24 -6.77
CA LYS A 188 57.60 -1.68 -5.57
C LYS A 188 58.58 -1.96 -4.44
N ARG A 189 58.56 -1.12 -3.41
CA ARG A 189 59.46 -1.21 -2.27
C ARG A 189 58.68 -1.47 -0.98
N LYS A 190 59.15 -2.42 -0.18
CA LYS A 190 58.67 -2.60 1.19
C LYS A 190 59.45 -1.70 2.13
N HIS A 191 58.73 -1.01 3.00
CA HIS A 191 59.33 -0.21 4.06
C HIS A 191 60.19 -1.12 4.97
N PRO A 192 61.45 -0.75 5.27
CA PRO A 192 62.38 -1.61 6.01
C PRO A 192 61.89 -1.95 7.43
N VAL A 193 61.26 -1.00 8.13
CA VAL A 193 60.71 -1.19 9.48
C VAL A 193 59.24 -1.64 9.50
N THR A 194 58.33 -0.90 8.85
CA THR A 194 56.88 -1.15 8.96
C THR A 194 56.36 -2.27 8.08
N GLY A 195 57.13 -2.71 7.07
CA GLY A 195 56.72 -3.74 6.11
C GLY A 195 55.64 -3.31 5.10
N LYS A 196 55.12 -2.08 5.18
CA LYS A 196 54.17 -1.53 4.20
C LYS A 196 54.82 -1.46 2.82
N THR A 197 54.04 -1.72 1.76
CA THR A 197 54.54 -1.64 0.38
C THR A 197 54.11 -0.31 -0.24
N GLN A 198 55.05 0.37 -0.89
CA GLN A 198 54.80 1.57 -1.68
C GLN A 198 55.28 1.34 -3.12
N GLU A 199 54.58 1.94 -4.07
CA GLU A 199 54.96 1.95 -5.48
C GLU A 199 55.43 3.36 -5.87
N PHE A 200 56.53 3.43 -6.61
CA PHE A 200 57.10 4.65 -7.17
C PHE A 200 57.21 4.49 -8.69
N ASP A 201 56.72 5.45 -9.47
CA ASP A 201 56.55 5.30 -10.91
C ASP A 201 57.89 5.19 -11.64
N THR A 202 58.84 6.09 -11.36
CA THR A 202 60.22 5.98 -11.86
C THR A 202 61.19 6.66 -10.90
N ILE A 203 62.28 5.98 -10.61
CA ILE A 203 63.40 6.51 -9.83
C ILE A 203 64.63 6.53 -10.73
N VAL A 204 65.32 7.66 -10.78
CA VAL A 204 66.57 7.82 -11.50
C VAL A 204 67.66 8.24 -10.53
N GLU A 205 68.80 7.56 -10.57
CA GLU A 205 69.94 7.85 -9.72
C GLU A 205 71.06 8.49 -10.54
N THR A 206 71.61 9.60 -10.06
CA THR A 206 72.85 10.20 -10.57
C THR A 206 73.92 10.16 -9.48
N MET A 207 75.08 10.76 -9.72
CA MET A 207 76.19 10.79 -8.74
C MET A 207 75.78 11.39 -7.38
N ASP A 208 75.10 12.53 -7.41
CA ASP A 208 74.77 13.36 -6.24
C ASP A 208 73.26 13.51 -5.98
N ARG A 209 72.43 13.17 -6.97
CA ARG A 209 70.97 13.35 -6.94
C ARG A 209 70.23 12.05 -7.18
N VAL A 210 68.97 12.05 -6.75
CA VAL A 210 67.97 11.06 -7.11
C VAL A 210 66.72 11.77 -7.58
N PHE A 211 66.23 11.42 -8.75
CA PHE A 211 65.01 11.99 -9.33
C PHE A 211 63.86 11.03 -9.09
N LEU A 212 62.80 11.54 -8.47
CA LEU A 212 61.54 10.84 -8.35
C LEU A 212 60.57 11.42 -9.39
N ASN A 213 60.15 10.58 -10.32
CA ASN A 213 59.13 10.92 -11.31
C ASN A 213 57.76 10.43 -10.85
N SER A 214 56.76 11.31 -10.91
CA SER A 214 55.35 10.96 -10.81
C SER A 214 54.63 11.20 -12.13
N THR A 215 53.99 10.15 -12.65
CA THR A 215 53.26 10.18 -13.91
C THR A 215 51.77 10.33 -13.66
N LYS A 216 51.15 11.31 -14.31
CA LYS A 216 49.74 11.65 -14.13
C LYS A 216 49.02 11.73 -15.47
N ASN A 217 47.88 11.06 -15.57
CA ASN A 217 46.98 11.16 -16.73
C ASN A 217 46.51 12.60 -16.93
N ASN A 218 46.14 13.27 -15.83
CA ASN A 218 45.79 14.69 -15.77
C ASN A 218 46.52 15.29 -14.57
N LEU A 219 47.54 16.09 -14.84
CA LEU A 219 48.34 16.72 -13.78
C LEU A 219 47.58 17.86 -13.10
N THR A 220 47.52 17.83 -11.78
CA THR A 220 46.97 18.92 -10.96
C THR A 220 48.09 19.61 -10.16
N SER A 221 47.82 20.82 -9.68
CA SER A 221 48.76 21.51 -8.77
C SER A 221 48.91 20.78 -7.43
N GLN A 222 47.91 20.00 -7.02
CA GLN A 222 47.99 19.18 -5.81
C GLN A 222 48.99 18.04 -6.00
N ASP A 223 49.00 17.38 -7.16
CA ASP A 223 49.96 16.31 -7.46
C ASP A 223 51.43 16.78 -7.31
N ILE A 224 51.72 18.05 -7.63
CA ILE A 224 53.06 18.62 -7.47
C ILE A 224 53.42 18.77 -5.98
N ASN A 225 52.47 19.15 -5.13
CA ASN A 225 52.69 19.18 -3.69
C ASN A 225 52.81 17.76 -3.11
N ASP A 226 51.98 16.84 -3.59
CA ASP A 226 51.99 15.44 -3.16
C ASP A 226 53.35 14.80 -3.49
N LEU A 227 53.91 15.06 -4.67
CA LEU A 227 55.26 14.61 -5.04
C LEU A 227 56.33 15.12 -4.05
N ILE A 228 56.22 16.37 -3.60
CA ILE A 228 57.17 16.94 -2.64
C ILE A 228 57.03 16.26 -1.27
N GLU A 229 55.81 15.93 -0.84
CA GLU A 229 55.59 15.14 0.37
C GLU A 229 56.10 13.70 0.20
N ASP A 230 55.97 13.12 -0.99
CA ASP A 230 56.51 11.81 -1.33
C ASP A 230 58.04 11.75 -1.23
N PHE A 231 58.76 12.88 -1.28
CA PHE A 231 60.22 12.87 -1.01
C PHE A 231 60.55 12.45 0.42
N LYS A 232 59.73 12.85 1.39
CA LYS A 232 59.91 12.42 2.79
C LYS A 232 59.67 10.92 2.91
N VAL A 233 58.58 10.45 2.30
CA VAL A 233 58.23 9.02 2.24
C VAL A 233 59.34 8.24 1.55
N PHE A 234 59.84 8.70 0.41
CA PHE A 234 60.93 8.07 -0.33
C PHE A 234 62.16 7.83 0.55
N ARG A 235 62.57 8.81 1.37
CA ARG A 235 63.73 8.68 2.27
C ARG A 235 63.53 7.62 3.36
N GLU A 236 62.30 7.30 3.73
CA GLU A 236 61.99 6.20 4.65
C GLU A 236 62.12 4.81 3.99
N TYR A 237 61.84 4.71 2.68
CA TYR A 237 61.86 3.46 1.92
C TYR A 237 63.23 3.12 1.31
N PHE A 238 64.08 4.13 1.09
CA PHE A 238 65.43 4.01 0.51
C PHE A 238 66.49 4.62 1.44
N PRO A 239 66.73 4.04 2.63
CA PRO A 239 67.75 4.53 3.56
C PRO A 239 69.16 4.61 2.94
N GLU A 240 69.46 3.74 1.98
CA GLU A 240 70.73 3.72 1.26
C GLU A 240 70.99 4.98 0.41
N LEU A 241 69.93 5.69 -0.01
CA LEU A 241 70.01 6.90 -0.84
C LEU A 241 69.86 8.20 -0.04
N GLN A 242 69.86 8.15 1.30
CA GLN A 242 69.63 9.35 2.13
C GLN A 242 70.65 10.47 1.95
N HIS A 243 71.88 10.13 1.55
CA HIS A 243 72.95 11.09 1.32
C HIS A 243 72.78 11.88 0.02
N LYS A 244 71.93 11.43 -0.90
CA LYS A 244 71.65 12.10 -2.17
C LYS A 244 70.54 13.14 -2.03
N LYS A 245 70.62 14.19 -2.84
CA LYS A 245 69.57 15.23 -2.97
C LYS A 245 68.40 14.66 -3.75
N VAL A 246 67.17 14.90 -3.30
CA VAL A 246 65.97 14.42 -4.00
C VAL A 246 65.46 15.53 -4.91
N CYS A 247 65.22 15.21 -6.17
CA CYS A 247 64.67 16.12 -7.16
C CYS A 247 63.37 15.52 -7.72
N GLY A 248 62.44 16.37 -8.16
CA GLY A 248 61.15 15.93 -8.67
C GLY A 248 61.01 16.05 -10.18
N ILE A 249 60.33 15.08 -10.78
CA ILE A 249 59.82 15.12 -12.15
C ILE A 249 58.30 14.87 -12.09
N VAL A 250 57.51 15.69 -12.75
CA VAL A 250 56.11 15.41 -13.03
C VAL A 250 55.92 15.21 -14.51
N SER A 251 55.26 14.12 -14.88
CA SER A 251 55.06 13.73 -16.28
C SER A 251 53.59 13.60 -16.59
N THR A 252 53.13 14.24 -17.67
CA THR A 252 51.75 14.10 -18.17
C THR A 252 51.74 14.40 -19.66
N PHE A 253 50.82 13.85 -20.45
CA PHE A 253 50.83 14.13 -21.89
C PHE A 253 50.64 15.61 -22.22
N ASN A 254 49.75 16.30 -21.50
CA ASN A 254 49.43 17.69 -21.79
C ASN A 254 49.40 18.54 -20.50
N PRO A 255 50.55 19.05 -20.04
CA PRO A 255 50.59 19.90 -18.85
C PRO A 255 49.93 21.26 -19.14
N HIS A 256 48.99 21.70 -18.30
CA HIS A 256 48.42 23.04 -18.42
C HIS A 256 49.43 24.09 -17.95
N GLU A 257 49.35 25.29 -18.54
CA GLU A 257 50.27 26.40 -18.26
C GLU A 257 50.35 26.75 -16.76
N SER A 258 49.22 26.65 -16.05
CA SER A 258 49.18 26.89 -14.60
C SER A 258 50.00 25.87 -13.80
N GLN A 259 49.98 24.58 -14.18
CA GLN A 259 50.79 23.57 -13.50
C GLN A 259 52.26 23.74 -13.85
N LEU A 260 52.58 24.06 -15.11
CA LEU A 260 53.95 24.35 -15.54
C LEU A 260 54.54 25.52 -14.74
N LYS A 261 53.81 26.64 -14.62
CA LYS A 261 54.23 27.79 -13.79
C LYS A 261 54.42 27.40 -12.32
N PHE A 262 53.55 26.55 -11.77
CA PHE A 262 53.63 26.14 -10.37
C PHE A 262 54.82 25.19 -10.11
N ALA A 263 55.02 24.18 -10.95
CA ALA A 263 56.16 23.28 -10.89
C ALA A 263 57.49 24.03 -11.05
N ASN A 264 57.56 24.96 -12.01
CA ASN A 264 58.73 25.83 -12.21
C ASN A 264 59.12 26.59 -10.94
N LYS A 265 58.15 27.20 -10.24
CA LYS A 265 58.38 27.92 -8.98
C LYS A 265 58.90 27.01 -7.86
N ARG A 266 58.60 25.72 -7.92
CA ARG A 266 59.07 24.70 -6.97
C ARG A 266 60.36 24.01 -7.42
N GLY A 267 60.93 24.38 -8.58
CA GLY A 267 62.11 23.71 -9.13
C GLY A 267 61.86 22.25 -9.49
N ILE A 268 60.63 21.90 -9.88
CA ILE A 268 60.22 20.56 -10.32
C ILE A 268 60.25 20.49 -11.84
N ILE A 269 60.87 19.43 -12.38
CA ILE A 269 60.93 19.15 -13.82
C ILE A 269 59.54 18.76 -14.30
N VAL A 270 59.12 19.27 -15.45
CA VAL A 270 57.84 18.96 -16.10
C VAL A 270 58.12 18.33 -17.45
N MET A 271 57.64 17.11 -17.64
CA MET A 271 57.68 16.40 -18.91
C MET A 271 56.29 16.38 -19.55
N GLY A 272 56.24 16.71 -20.84
CA GLY A 272 55.03 16.73 -21.66
C GLY A 272 55.21 15.95 -22.95
N LEU A 273 54.12 15.51 -23.59
CA LEU A 273 54.22 14.85 -24.89
C LEU A 273 54.78 15.83 -25.94
N GLY A 274 55.76 15.36 -26.69
CA GLY A 274 56.42 16.04 -27.80
C GLY A 274 55.96 15.53 -29.15
N GLU A 275 56.84 15.61 -30.15
CA GLU A 275 56.57 15.10 -31.51
C GLU A 275 56.58 13.56 -31.55
N TYR A 276 57.49 12.92 -30.81
CA TYR A 276 57.69 11.47 -30.80
C TYR A 276 57.57 10.84 -29.41
N LEU A 277 58.13 11.49 -28.39
CA LEU A 277 58.24 11.00 -27.02
C LEU A 277 58.02 12.16 -26.03
N MET A 278 58.23 11.90 -24.74
CA MET A 278 58.14 12.97 -23.74
C MET A 278 59.36 13.89 -23.83
N GLU A 279 59.13 15.18 -23.62
CA GLU A 279 60.14 16.24 -23.69
C GLU A 279 60.05 17.16 -22.47
N LEU A 280 61.14 17.86 -22.16
CA LEU A 280 61.14 18.92 -21.15
C LEU A 280 60.22 20.07 -21.57
N LYS A 281 59.34 20.50 -20.66
CA LYS A 281 58.46 21.66 -20.87
C LYS A 281 58.84 22.87 -20.02
N ASN A 282 59.76 22.73 -19.08
CA ASN A 282 60.31 23.87 -18.33
C ASN A 282 60.99 24.86 -19.29
N PRO A 283 60.98 26.18 -19.00
CA PRO A 283 61.63 27.18 -19.83
C PRO A 283 63.16 27.06 -19.78
N GLU A 284 63.83 27.62 -20.79
CA GLU A 284 65.29 27.74 -20.78
C GLU A 284 65.79 28.46 -19.51
N GLY A 285 66.91 27.96 -18.96
CA GLY A 285 67.50 28.49 -17.73
C GLY A 285 66.82 28.03 -16.43
N PHE A 286 65.82 27.16 -16.51
CA PHE A 286 65.20 26.52 -15.34
C PHE A 286 66.23 25.89 -14.41
N GLN A 287 66.02 26.06 -13.10
CA GLN A 287 66.88 25.52 -12.04
C GLN A 287 66.13 24.44 -11.27
N ILE A 288 66.76 23.27 -11.18
CA ILE A 288 66.25 22.13 -10.41
C ILE A 288 66.43 22.43 -8.93
N GLN A 289 65.37 22.24 -8.13
CA GLN A 289 65.45 22.35 -6.68
C GLN A 289 65.90 21.02 -6.07
N ASP A 290 66.93 21.10 -5.23
CA ASP A 290 67.40 19.99 -4.42
C ASP A 290 66.64 19.99 -3.08
N TYR A 291 65.94 18.89 -2.76
CA TYR A 291 65.19 18.67 -1.52
C TYR A 291 65.89 17.71 -0.55
#